data_AF-F7XA15-F1
#
_entry.id   AF-F7XA15-F1
#
_cell.length_a   1.000
_cell.length_b   1.000
_cell.length_c   1.000
_cell.angle_alpha   90.00
_cell.angle_beta   90.00
_cell.angle_gamma   90.00
#
_symmetry.space_group_name_H-M   'P 1'
#
loop_
_entity.id
_entity.type
_entity.pdbx_description
1 polymer ?
#
loop_
_entity_poly.entity_id
_entity_poly.type
_entity_poly.pdbx_seq_one_letter_code
_entity_poly.pdbx_strand_id
1 'polypeptide(L)'
;MINASEYSGGTSWSSDFCTAVQIDQNDDIDAFNPFSTRYRRLVVWDLPGNNTPIADAPNLAPNGTKTIRIANNAMKIAKPGYNVDTATYAQLAFDSTRLPVKVIRAADIALPSGQSFYECGFPITDNVALDVHFYTGSTIMYPNNPVDLKFGAEYWFDGTRIYFDATQAMRARFMLYLEDNSAPTSGTYNVLRQFNDGTQDVVQFLRPGASNPPSWADIIIDTRWPQVQILAEGYFNVTSGNGNVVDIAFDGTGMFPMVKYMTYHGGGSNFNTNSSWQNRVRMPFLDILKYGYQGQSHTGNSTYCELTANNARFRTFRGNVGDYYEDDNFEWQTDGADPPLGIRYYILGIPV
;
A
#
# COMPACT_ATOMS: atom_id res chain seq x y z
N MET A 1 -8.35 -4.61 -4.11
CA MET A 1 -9.54 -3.78 -3.86
C MET A 1 -10.29 -4.41 -2.70
N ILE A 2 -10.31 -3.78 -1.53
CA ILE A 2 -11.23 -4.12 -0.43
C ILE A 2 -11.79 -2.81 0.09
N ASN A 3 -13.07 -2.61 -0.16
CA ASN A 3 -13.88 -1.60 0.51
C ASN A 3 -14.51 -2.30 1.71
N ALA A 4 -13.93 -2.10 2.90
CA ALA A 4 -14.60 -2.43 4.15
C ALA A 4 -15.26 -1.13 4.61
N SER A 5 -16.49 -0.90 4.17
CA SER A 5 -17.31 0.16 4.74
C SER A 5 -17.74 -0.27 6.15
N GLU A 6 -17.46 0.58 7.13
CA GLU A 6 -17.86 0.38 8.52
C GLU A 6 -19.38 0.13 8.64
N TYR A 7 -19.75 -1.02 9.22
CA TYR A 7 -21.05 -1.17 9.87
C TYR A 7 -20.82 -1.04 11.37
N SER A 8 -21.63 -0.23 12.04
CA SER A 8 -21.64 -0.18 13.51
C SER A 8 -22.10 -1.54 14.03
N GLY A 9 -21.15 -2.32 14.56
CA GLY A 9 -21.39 -3.67 15.08
C GLY A 9 -21.29 -4.74 14.01
N GLY A 10 -20.12 -5.36 13.88
CA GLY A 10 -19.95 -6.56 13.06
C GLY A 10 -18.49 -6.85 12.73
N THR A 11 -18.09 -8.11 12.88
CA THR A 11 -16.92 -8.66 12.18
C THR A 11 -17.21 -8.64 10.68
N SER A 12 -16.56 -7.76 9.90
CA SER A 12 -16.66 -7.79 8.45
C SER A 12 -15.73 -8.87 7.89
N TRP A 13 -16.32 -9.96 7.39
CA TRP A 13 -15.61 -10.99 6.65
C TRP A 13 -15.82 -10.78 5.15
N SER A 14 -14.73 -10.63 4.40
CA SER A 14 -14.74 -10.77 2.94
C SER A 14 -14.16 -12.14 2.61
N SER A 15 -15.03 -13.09 2.24
CA SER A 15 -14.62 -14.42 1.77
C SER A 15 -13.82 -14.37 0.47
N ASP A 16 -13.93 -13.28 -0.28
CA ASP A 16 -13.45 -13.20 -1.65
C ASP A 16 -11.94 -12.90 -1.73
N PHE A 17 -11.30 -12.50 -0.62
CA PHE A 17 -9.89 -12.09 -0.61
C PHE A 17 -9.06 -12.56 0.60
N CYS A 18 -9.51 -13.59 1.34
CA CYS A 18 -8.75 -14.23 2.43
C CYS A 18 -8.11 -13.25 3.44
N THR A 19 -8.79 -12.14 3.75
CA THR A 19 -8.35 -11.19 4.78
C THR A 19 -9.40 -11.13 5.87
N ALA A 20 -8.98 -11.44 7.10
CA ALA A 20 -9.79 -11.28 8.30
C ALA A 20 -9.27 -10.05 9.06
N VAL A 21 -10.10 -9.02 9.19
CA VAL A 21 -9.83 -7.88 10.07
C VAL A 21 -10.79 -8.00 11.24
N GLN A 22 -10.25 -8.34 12.41
CA GLN A 22 -11.01 -8.31 13.65
C GLN A 22 -10.89 -6.91 14.25
N ILE A 23 -12.04 -6.25 14.46
CA ILE A 23 -12.12 -4.94 15.10
C ILE A 23 -12.83 -5.18 16.44
N ASP A 24 -12.06 -5.25 17.52
CA ASP A 24 -12.63 -5.35 18.86
C ASP A 24 -13.16 -3.97 19.28
N GLN A 25 -14.45 -3.88 19.61
CA GLN A 25 -15.10 -2.63 20.02
C GLN A 25 -14.86 -2.30 21.50
N ASN A 26 -14.52 -3.30 22.30
CA ASN A 26 -14.41 -3.19 23.74
C ASN A 26 -12.96 -3.45 24.13
N ASP A 27 -12.15 -2.40 24.03
CA ASP A 27 -10.94 -2.32 24.81
C ASP A 27 -11.21 -1.27 25.90
N ASP A 28 -11.14 -1.68 27.16
CA ASP A 28 -11.29 -0.81 28.33
C ASP A 28 -10.09 0.15 28.47
N ILE A 29 -9.08 0.02 27.61
CA ILE A 29 -7.87 0.84 27.55
C ILE A 29 -8.10 2.04 26.63
N ASP A 30 -9.04 2.90 27.00
CA ASP A 30 -9.38 4.15 26.30
C ASP A 30 -8.17 5.13 26.24
N ALA A 31 -7.17 4.92 27.10
CA ALA A 31 -5.94 5.72 27.14
C ALA A 31 -4.91 5.37 26.03
N PHE A 32 -5.02 4.19 25.39
CA PHE A 32 -4.02 3.75 24.40
C PHE A 32 -4.38 4.09 22.95
N ASN A 33 -5.59 4.58 22.69
CA ASN A 33 -6.09 4.77 21.33
C ASN A 33 -6.62 6.21 21.11
N PRO A 34 -5.75 7.23 21.10
CA PRO A 34 -6.15 8.63 20.99
C PRO A 34 -6.68 9.04 19.59
N PHE A 35 -6.83 8.12 18.65
CA PHE A 35 -7.27 8.41 17.28
C PHE A 35 -8.70 7.89 17.06
N SER A 36 -9.69 8.73 17.37
CA SER A 36 -11.12 8.49 17.14
C SER A 36 -11.55 8.59 15.67
N THR A 37 -10.62 8.82 14.73
CA THR A 37 -10.88 8.76 13.28
C THR A 37 -10.66 7.33 12.77
N ARG A 38 -11.65 6.46 12.96
CA ARG A 38 -11.52 5.00 12.73
C ARG A 38 -11.67 4.52 11.28
N TYR A 39 -11.63 5.39 10.26
CA TYR A 39 -11.59 4.92 8.87
C TYR A 39 -10.25 4.26 8.53
N ARG A 40 -10.16 2.94 8.75
CA ARG A 40 -9.03 2.10 8.31
C ARG A 40 -9.27 1.65 6.87
N ARG A 41 -8.58 2.27 5.91
CA ARG A 41 -8.66 1.88 4.49
C ARG A 41 -7.49 0.97 4.11
N LEU A 42 -7.79 -0.25 3.71
CA LEU A 42 -6.79 -1.19 3.22
C LEU A 42 -6.61 -1.04 1.70
N VAL A 43 -5.46 -0.52 1.28
CA VAL A 43 -5.09 -0.45 -0.13
C VAL A 43 -4.42 -1.76 -0.54
N VAL A 44 -5.18 -2.62 -1.22
CA VAL A 44 -4.66 -3.87 -1.79
C VAL A 44 -4.26 -3.64 -3.24
N TRP A 45 -2.95 -3.66 -3.48
CA TRP A 45 -2.35 -3.76 -4.80
C TRP A 45 -2.58 -5.17 -5.36
N ASP A 46 -2.82 -5.29 -6.67
CA ASP A 46 -2.96 -6.60 -7.36
C ASP A 46 -1.58 -7.24 -7.56
N LEU A 47 -0.86 -7.41 -6.45
CA LEU A 47 0.50 -7.90 -6.35
C LEU A 47 0.54 -9.09 -5.38
N PRO A 48 1.27 -10.17 -5.69
CA PRO A 48 1.39 -11.32 -4.79
C PRO A 48 1.90 -10.93 -3.40
N GLY A 49 1.27 -11.47 -2.35
CA GLY A 49 1.73 -11.32 -0.95
C GLY A 49 2.53 -12.50 -0.41
N ASN A 50 2.77 -13.52 -1.22
CA ASN A 50 3.48 -14.76 -0.88
C ASN A 50 4.73 -14.93 -1.77
N ASN A 51 5.31 -16.14 -1.84
CA ASN A 51 6.46 -16.42 -2.68
C ASN A 51 6.13 -16.57 -4.18
N THR A 52 4.88 -16.37 -4.59
CA THR A 52 4.48 -16.50 -5.99
C THR A 52 5.07 -15.32 -6.76
N PRO A 53 5.80 -15.55 -7.86
CA PRO A 53 6.32 -14.48 -8.70
C PRO A 53 5.19 -13.57 -9.19
N ILE A 54 5.50 -12.29 -9.46
CA ILE A 54 4.60 -11.47 -10.26
C ILE A 54 4.36 -12.20 -11.58
N ALA A 55 3.12 -12.20 -12.07
CA ALA A 55 2.83 -12.58 -13.44
C ALA A 55 3.40 -11.52 -14.39
N ASP A 56 4.71 -11.50 -14.52
CA ASP A 56 5.45 -10.61 -15.37
C ASP A 56 5.39 -11.05 -16.83
N ALA A 57 5.61 -10.07 -17.70
CA ALA A 57 5.80 -10.28 -19.12
C ALA A 57 6.88 -11.36 -19.36
N PRO A 58 6.63 -12.37 -20.21
CA PRO A 58 7.72 -13.21 -20.70
C PRO A 58 8.76 -12.33 -21.40
N ASN A 59 10.03 -12.74 -21.37
CA ASN A 59 11.09 -12.10 -22.16
C ASN A 59 10.61 -11.93 -23.60
N LEU A 60 10.61 -10.67 -24.08
CA LEU A 60 10.14 -10.17 -25.37
C LEU A 60 9.63 -11.25 -26.33
N ALA A 61 8.32 -11.26 -26.59
CA ALA A 61 7.77 -12.04 -27.69
C ALA A 61 8.40 -11.63 -29.04
N PRO A 62 8.43 -12.55 -30.02
CA PRO A 62 8.97 -12.26 -31.35
C PRO A 62 8.34 -11.00 -31.93
N ASN A 63 9.18 -10.24 -32.64
CA ASN A 63 8.82 -9.04 -33.40
C ASN A 63 7.50 -9.29 -34.18
N GLY A 64 6.45 -8.47 -33.94
CA GLY A 64 5.17 -8.56 -34.63
C GLY A 64 3.90 -8.83 -33.78
N THR A 65 4.00 -8.91 -32.46
CA THR A 65 2.80 -9.00 -31.59
C THR A 65 2.22 -7.63 -31.28
N LYS A 66 0.91 -7.46 -31.51
CA LYS A 66 0.16 -6.24 -31.21
C LYS A 66 -0.02 -6.11 -29.70
N THR A 67 0.66 -5.16 -29.08
CA THR A 67 0.61 -4.92 -27.62
C THR A 67 -0.34 -3.79 -27.23
N ILE A 68 -0.70 -2.91 -28.18
CA ILE A 68 -1.58 -1.76 -27.94
C ILE A 68 -2.76 -1.82 -28.90
N ARG A 69 -3.97 -1.60 -28.37
CA ARG A 69 -5.19 -1.42 -29.16
C ARG A 69 -5.88 -0.14 -28.71
N ILE A 70 -5.96 0.82 -29.61
CA ILE A 70 -6.72 2.07 -29.47
C ILE A 70 -7.74 2.09 -30.60
N ALA A 71 -9.01 1.97 -30.26
CA ALA A 71 -10.13 1.96 -31.20
C ALA A 71 -11.36 2.59 -30.54
N ASN A 72 -12.36 2.97 -31.33
CA ASN A 72 -13.59 3.60 -30.85
C ASN A 72 -14.38 2.74 -29.83
N ASN A 73 -14.09 1.44 -29.75
CA ASN A 73 -14.73 0.50 -28.83
C ASN A 73 -13.75 -0.20 -27.87
N ALA A 74 -12.45 0.12 -27.90
CA ALA A 74 -11.48 -0.49 -27.01
C ALA A 74 -10.25 0.39 -26.78
N MET A 75 -9.83 0.50 -25.53
CA MET A 75 -8.48 0.94 -25.16
C MET A 75 -7.87 -0.16 -24.31
N LYS A 76 -6.86 -0.84 -24.84
CA LYS A 76 -6.16 -1.92 -24.15
C LYS A 76 -4.67 -1.84 -24.40
N ILE A 77 -3.89 -2.10 -23.36
CA ILE A 77 -2.44 -2.24 -23.42
C ILE A 77 -2.08 -3.54 -22.71
N ALA A 78 -1.48 -4.46 -23.45
CA ALA A 78 -0.94 -5.68 -22.89
C ALA A 78 0.43 -5.43 -22.24
N LYS A 79 0.74 -6.19 -21.18
CA LYS A 79 2.11 -6.30 -20.70
C LYS A 79 3.00 -6.80 -21.84
N PRO A 80 4.30 -6.47 -21.86
CA PRO A 80 5.22 -6.92 -22.90
C PRO A 80 5.10 -8.44 -23.17
N GLY A 81 5.25 -8.86 -24.42
CA GLY A 81 5.19 -10.28 -24.80
C GLY A 81 3.79 -10.89 -24.95
N TYR A 82 2.72 -10.17 -24.60
CA TYR A 82 1.34 -10.63 -24.83
C TYR A 82 0.67 -9.90 -25.98
N ASN A 83 -0.16 -10.63 -26.74
CA ASN A 83 -1.03 -10.03 -27.75
C ASN A 83 -2.27 -9.44 -27.06
N VAL A 84 -2.53 -8.15 -27.27
CA VAL A 84 -3.63 -7.40 -26.65
C VAL A 84 -5.01 -7.95 -26.95
N ASP A 85 -5.19 -8.62 -28.08
CA ASP A 85 -6.49 -9.16 -28.50
C ASP A 85 -6.81 -10.50 -27.82
N THR A 86 -5.81 -11.19 -27.26
CA THR A 86 -5.96 -12.51 -26.60
C THR A 86 -5.45 -12.54 -25.16
N ALA A 87 -4.86 -11.45 -24.67
CA ALA A 87 -4.33 -11.34 -23.32
C ALA A 87 -5.44 -11.52 -22.28
N THR A 88 -5.16 -12.31 -21.24
CA THR A 88 -6.04 -12.40 -20.07
C THR A 88 -5.97 -11.10 -19.26
N TYR A 89 -6.91 -10.89 -18.33
CA TYR A 89 -6.89 -9.70 -17.48
C TYR A 89 -5.59 -9.53 -16.68
N ALA A 90 -4.94 -10.62 -16.27
CA ALA A 90 -3.65 -10.55 -15.57
C ALA A 90 -2.47 -10.15 -16.49
N GLN A 91 -2.66 -10.28 -17.81
CA GLN A 91 -1.67 -9.99 -18.84
C GLN A 91 -1.88 -8.60 -19.46
N LEU A 92 -2.96 -7.90 -19.12
CA LEU A 92 -3.22 -6.53 -19.53
C LEU A 92 -2.69 -5.55 -18.47
N ALA A 93 -1.94 -4.54 -18.91
CA ALA A 93 -1.52 -3.42 -18.06
C ALA A 93 -2.64 -2.38 -17.93
N PHE A 94 -3.39 -2.15 -19.02
CA PHE A 94 -4.56 -1.27 -19.04
C PHE A 94 -5.67 -1.93 -19.85
N ASP A 95 -6.90 -1.88 -19.36
CA ASP A 95 -8.10 -2.29 -20.09
C ASP A 95 -9.24 -1.30 -19.80
N SER A 96 -9.86 -0.78 -20.85
CA SER A 96 -11.06 0.06 -20.79
C SER A 96 -12.24 -0.54 -20.02
N THR A 97 -12.24 -1.86 -19.76
CA THR A 97 -13.26 -2.56 -18.97
C THR A 97 -12.91 -2.71 -17.49
N ARG A 98 -11.63 -2.52 -17.13
CA ARG A 98 -11.13 -2.62 -15.75
C ARG A 98 -10.19 -1.44 -15.49
N LEU A 99 -10.73 -0.40 -14.85
CA LEU A 99 -9.92 0.73 -14.41
C LEU A 99 -9.31 0.41 -13.04
N PRO A 100 -7.99 0.26 -12.94
CA PRO A 100 -7.35 0.06 -11.65
C PRO A 100 -7.38 1.35 -10.82
N VAL A 101 -7.12 1.21 -9.53
CA VAL A 101 -6.78 2.33 -8.65
C VAL A 101 -5.61 3.10 -9.26
N LYS A 102 -5.70 4.44 -9.25
CA LYS A 102 -4.73 5.31 -9.92
C LYS A 102 -3.99 6.14 -8.90
N VAL A 103 -2.69 6.29 -9.07
CA VAL A 103 -1.93 7.31 -8.33
C VAL A 103 -2.11 8.62 -9.06
N ILE A 104 -2.93 9.53 -8.52
CA ILE A 104 -3.25 10.81 -9.17
C ILE A 104 -2.34 11.94 -8.72
N ARG A 105 -1.65 11.75 -7.58
CA ARG A 105 -0.64 12.66 -7.05
C ARG A 105 0.32 11.88 -6.17
N ALA A 106 1.58 12.25 -6.18
CA ALA A 106 2.58 11.69 -5.29
C ALA A 106 3.67 12.74 -5.10
N ALA A 107 4.21 12.84 -3.89
CA ALA A 107 5.26 13.81 -3.59
C ALA A 107 6.01 13.43 -2.31
N ASP A 108 7.11 14.14 -2.10
CA ASP A 108 7.87 14.16 -0.86
C ASP A 108 8.07 15.62 -0.44
N ILE A 109 7.42 16.02 0.65
CA ILE A 109 7.34 17.42 1.07
C ILE A 109 7.89 17.63 2.46
N ALA A 110 8.46 18.82 2.69
CA ALA A 110 8.78 19.27 4.02
C ALA A 110 7.50 19.76 4.73
N LEU A 111 7.29 19.31 5.96
CA LEU A 111 6.23 19.75 6.83
C LEU A 111 6.84 20.60 7.96
N PRO A 112 6.60 21.92 8.01
CA PRO A 112 6.93 22.69 9.20
C PRO A 112 6.04 22.25 10.38
N SER A 113 6.45 22.58 11.60
CA SER A 113 5.58 22.38 12.77
C SER A 113 4.34 23.27 12.64
N GLY A 114 3.19 22.74 13.05
CA GLY A 114 1.87 23.32 12.89
C GLY A 114 1.21 22.95 11.58
N GLN A 115 0.21 23.75 11.21
CA GLN A 115 -0.60 23.50 10.02
C GLN A 115 0.12 23.92 8.74
N SER A 116 0.12 23.04 7.74
CA SER A 116 0.61 23.29 6.39
C SER A 116 -0.27 22.57 5.36
N PHE A 117 -0.05 22.83 4.07
CA PHE A 117 -0.81 22.15 3.02
C PHE A 117 0.03 21.85 1.78
N TYR A 118 -0.43 20.86 1.03
CA TYR A 118 0.03 20.55 -0.31
C TYR A 118 -1.10 20.77 -1.33
N GLU A 119 -0.80 21.51 -2.38
CA GLU A 119 -1.75 21.82 -3.46
C GLU A 119 -1.74 20.70 -4.52
N CYS A 120 -2.87 20.01 -4.68
CA CYS A 120 -3.04 18.98 -5.71
C CYS A 120 -3.26 19.57 -7.10
N GLY A 121 -3.77 20.80 -7.20
CA GLY A 121 -4.08 21.46 -8.48
C GLY A 121 -5.36 20.96 -9.14
N PHE A 122 -6.15 20.15 -8.45
CA PHE A 122 -7.48 19.71 -8.87
C PHE A 122 -8.36 19.47 -7.62
N PRO A 123 -9.69 19.60 -7.76
CA PRO A 123 -10.61 19.27 -6.67
C PRO A 123 -10.46 17.80 -6.26
N ILE A 124 -10.18 17.57 -4.98
CA ILE A 124 -10.08 16.24 -4.40
C ILE A 124 -11.51 15.72 -4.17
N THR A 125 -11.79 14.51 -4.64
CA THR A 125 -13.09 13.87 -4.46
C THR A 125 -13.12 13.03 -3.19
N ASP A 126 -14.31 12.65 -2.71
CA ASP A 126 -14.44 11.78 -1.53
C ASP A 126 -13.90 10.35 -1.75
N ASN A 127 -13.68 9.98 -3.02
CA ASN A 127 -13.24 8.65 -3.45
C ASN A 127 -11.71 8.51 -3.51
N VAL A 128 -10.98 9.18 -2.62
CA VAL A 128 -9.52 9.11 -2.56
C VAL A 128 -9.01 8.41 -1.28
N ALA A 129 -7.77 7.96 -1.33
CA ALA A 129 -7.06 7.44 -0.17
C ALA A 129 -5.62 7.96 -0.18
N LEU A 130 -5.14 8.50 0.94
CA LEU A 130 -3.75 8.92 1.08
C LEU A 130 -2.94 7.80 1.73
N ASP A 131 -1.92 7.34 1.03
CA ASP A 131 -0.85 6.53 1.60
C ASP A 131 0.32 7.44 1.92
N VAL A 132 0.42 7.87 3.17
CA VAL A 132 1.43 8.81 3.66
C VAL A 132 2.33 8.16 4.69
N HIS A 133 3.63 8.42 4.58
CA HIS A 133 4.62 8.08 5.59
C HIS A 133 5.30 9.36 6.05
N PHE A 134 5.20 9.61 7.35
CA PHE A 134 5.92 10.69 8.00
C PHE A 134 7.29 10.20 8.42
N TYR A 135 8.30 11.06 8.33
CA TYR A 135 9.64 10.73 8.82
C TYR A 135 10.50 11.95 9.10
N THR A 136 11.56 11.74 9.87
CA THR A 136 12.65 12.69 10.12
C THR A 136 13.98 12.06 9.74
N GLY A 137 14.92 12.87 9.24
CA GLY A 137 16.23 12.38 8.83
C GLY A 137 16.22 11.68 7.47
N SER A 138 17.23 10.83 7.24
CA SER A 138 17.48 10.17 5.95
C SER A 138 16.94 8.75 5.85
N THR A 139 16.43 8.19 6.95
CA THR A 139 15.91 6.83 7.03
C THR A 139 14.43 6.86 7.34
N ILE A 140 13.63 6.17 6.54
CA ILE A 140 12.18 6.04 6.72
C ILE A 140 11.90 4.65 7.30
N MET A 141 11.10 4.59 8.35
CA MET A 141 10.76 3.34 9.03
C MET A 141 9.38 2.85 8.59
N TYR A 142 9.28 1.58 8.22
CA TYR A 142 8.02 0.93 7.85
C TYR A 142 7.76 -0.30 8.74
N PRO A 143 6.52 -0.56 9.19
CA PRO A 143 5.36 0.34 9.10
C PRO A 143 5.45 1.54 10.07
N ASN A 144 6.28 1.45 11.10
CA ASN A 144 6.50 2.51 12.08
C ASN A 144 7.92 2.41 12.66
N ASN A 145 8.37 3.48 13.34
CA ASN A 145 9.64 3.53 14.03
C ASN A 145 9.61 2.67 15.32
N PRO A 146 10.57 1.76 15.51
CA PRO A 146 10.65 0.88 16.70
C PRO A 146 10.95 1.61 18.01
N VAL A 147 11.45 2.86 17.95
CA VAL A 147 11.87 3.63 19.12
C VAL A 147 10.92 4.79 19.41
N ASP A 148 10.34 5.39 18.37
CA ASP A 148 9.43 6.53 18.48
C ASP A 148 8.02 6.16 17.99
N LEU A 149 7.22 5.64 18.92
CA LEU A 149 5.87 5.14 18.63
C LEU A 149 4.82 6.24 18.49
N LYS A 150 5.13 7.49 18.88
CA LYS A 150 4.20 8.63 18.87
C LYS A 150 4.67 9.69 17.87
N PHE A 151 4.74 9.28 16.62
CA PHE A 151 5.33 10.07 15.55
C PHE A 151 4.37 10.21 14.36
N GLY A 152 4.21 11.43 13.84
CA GLY A 152 3.41 11.72 12.64
C GLY A 152 2.71 13.07 12.69
N ALA A 153 1.87 13.30 11.68
CA ALA A 153 0.98 14.46 11.58
C ALA A 153 -0.46 13.98 11.31
N GLU A 154 -1.44 14.76 11.74
CA GLU A 154 -2.81 14.59 11.27
C GLU A 154 -2.90 15.11 9.83
N TYR A 155 -3.77 14.51 9.01
CA TYR A 155 -4.04 15.00 7.66
C TYR A 155 -5.53 14.97 7.33
N TRP A 156 -5.96 15.90 6.48
CA TRP A 156 -7.32 15.93 5.93
C TRP A 156 -7.33 16.55 4.54
N PHE A 157 -8.42 16.33 3.80
CA PHE A 157 -8.63 16.92 2.48
C PHE A 157 -9.60 18.09 2.58
N ASP A 158 -9.31 19.19 1.89
CA ASP A 158 -10.25 20.29 1.71
C ASP A 158 -9.99 21.00 0.37
N GLY A 159 -11.05 21.05 -0.45
CA GLY A 159 -11.01 21.59 -1.80
C GLY A 159 -9.98 20.89 -2.68
N THR A 160 -8.89 21.60 -2.99
CA THR A 160 -7.79 21.12 -3.83
C THR A 160 -6.54 20.75 -3.02
N ARG A 161 -6.65 20.72 -1.69
CA ARG A 161 -5.50 20.65 -0.78
C ARG A 161 -5.54 19.42 0.12
N ILE A 162 -4.35 18.90 0.37
CA ILE A 162 -4.08 17.98 1.47
C ILE A 162 -3.47 18.84 2.58
N TYR A 163 -4.17 18.96 3.70
CA TYR A 163 -3.66 19.65 4.88
C TYR A 163 -2.95 18.67 5.79
N PHE A 164 -1.96 19.19 6.51
CA PHE A 164 -1.19 18.46 7.52
C PHE A 164 -1.08 19.31 8.77
N ASP A 165 -1.26 18.71 9.95
CA ASP A 165 -0.96 19.34 11.24
C ASP A 165 0.11 18.52 11.97
N ALA A 166 1.34 19.05 11.95
CA ALA A 166 2.52 18.36 12.43
C ALA A 166 2.96 18.89 13.79
N THR A 167 3.14 18.00 14.77
CA THR A 167 3.61 18.37 16.11
C THR A 167 5.07 18.87 16.12
N GLN A 168 5.85 18.53 15.09
CA GLN A 168 7.23 18.95 14.90
C GLN A 168 7.57 19.05 13.40
N ALA A 169 8.70 19.68 13.08
CA ALA A 169 9.18 19.71 11.70
C ALA A 169 9.58 18.30 11.23
N MET A 170 9.04 17.87 10.09
CA MET A 170 9.25 16.54 9.54
C MET A 170 9.08 16.55 8.01
N ARG A 171 9.05 15.37 7.39
CA ARG A 171 8.70 15.20 5.98
C ARG A 171 7.52 14.25 5.84
N ALA A 172 6.75 14.44 4.77
CA ALA A 172 5.70 13.53 4.35
C ALA A 172 5.98 13.04 2.94
N ARG A 173 6.14 11.72 2.79
CA ARG A 173 6.19 11.05 1.49
C ARG A 173 4.88 10.34 1.27
N PHE A 174 4.19 10.64 0.17
CA PHE A 174 2.84 10.13 -0.04
C PHE A 174 2.51 9.78 -1.49
N MET A 175 1.50 8.90 -1.61
CA MET A 175 0.76 8.63 -2.83
C MET A 175 -0.74 8.86 -2.57
N LEU A 176 -1.37 9.69 -3.39
CA LEU A 176 -2.80 9.91 -3.39
C LEU A 176 -3.44 8.96 -4.41
N TYR A 177 -4.21 8.01 -3.92
CA TYR A 177 -4.94 7.07 -4.73
C TYR A 177 -6.35 7.57 -5.02
N LEU A 178 -6.79 7.35 -6.25
CA LEU A 178 -8.16 7.52 -6.68
C LEU A 178 -8.81 6.15 -6.85
N GLU A 179 -9.89 5.92 -6.10
CA GLU A 179 -10.75 4.75 -6.20
C GLU A 179 -12.16 5.20 -6.60
N ASP A 180 -12.28 5.78 -7.80
CA ASP A 180 -13.58 6.16 -8.33
C ASP A 180 -14.33 4.93 -8.83
N ASN A 181 -15.24 4.43 -7.98
CA ASN A 181 -16.15 3.32 -8.28
C ASN A 181 -17.47 3.79 -8.93
N SER A 182 -17.57 5.05 -9.36
CA SER A 182 -18.75 5.55 -10.05
C SER A 182 -19.00 4.81 -11.37
N ALA A 183 -20.27 4.75 -11.78
CA ALA A 183 -20.64 4.12 -13.04
C ALA A 183 -19.98 4.88 -14.21
N PRO A 184 -19.42 4.17 -15.20
CA PRO A 184 -18.83 4.83 -16.34
C PRO A 184 -19.85 5.68 -17.09
N THR A 185 -19.43 6.83 -17.61
CA THR A 185 -20.38 7.76 -18.26
C THR A 185 -20.77 7.31 -19.68
N SER A 186 -21.65 8.05 -20.35
CA SER A 186 -21.98 7.78 -21.76
C SER A 186 -21.90 9.07 -22.58
N GLY A 187 -21.20 9.02 -23.70
CA GLY A 187 -21.00 10.15 -24.59
C GLY A 187 -20.26 9.79 -25.88
N THR A 188 -19.88 10.82 -26.63
CA THR A 188 -19.24 10.70 -27.95
C THR A 188 -17.76 11.10 -27.94
N TYR A 189 -17.13 11.13 -26.76
CA TYR A 189 -15.78 11.64 -26.64
C TYR A 189 -14.73 10.66 -27.18
N ASN A 190 -13.67 11.20 -27.77
CA ASN A 190 -12.62 10.39 -28.38
C ASN A 190 -11.79 9.66 -27.32
N VAL A 191 -11.43 8.41 -27.61
CA VAL A 191 -10.59 7.56 -26.75
C VAL A 191 -9.19 8.14 -26.52
N LEU A 192 -8.63 8.85 -27.51
CA LEU A 192 -7.37 9.57 -27.39
C LEU A 192 -7.63 11.07 -27.40
N ARG A 193 -7.06 11.78 -26.44
CA ARG A 193 -7.07 13.24 -26.38
C ARG A 193 -5.65 13.77 -26.23
N GLN A 194 -5.40 14.86 -26.92
CA GLN A 194 -4.18 15.65 -26.79
C GLN A 194 -4.61 17.11 -26.68
N PHE A 195 -4.24 17.77 -25.60
CA PHE A 195 -4.58 19.17 -25.35
C PHE A 195 -3.54 19.82 -24.46
N ASN A 196 -3.44 21.15 -24.50
CA ASN A 196 -2.62 21.89 -23.56
C ASN A 196 -3.49 22.34 -22.38
N ASP A 197 -3.06 22.08 -21.14
CA ASP A 197 -3.80 22.47 -19.93
C ASP A 197 -3.47 23.87 -19.41
N GLY A 198 -2.70 24.65 -20.19
CA GLY A 198 -2.17 25.96 -19.83
C GLY A 198 -0.75 25.91 -19.26
N THR A 199 -0.29 24.74 -18.81
CA THR A 199 1.06 24.54 -18.24
C THR A 199 1.87 23.52 -19.03
N GLN A 200 1.24 22.47 -19.54
CA GLN A 200 1.89 21.39 -20.28
C GLN A 200 0.99 20.78 -21.34
N ASP A 201 1.60 20.08 -22.28
CA ASP A 201 0.88 19.24 -23.24
C ASP A 201 0.47 17.93 -22.56
N VAL A 202 -0.82 17.64 -22.60
CA VAL A 202 -1.44 16.50 -21.94
C VAL A 202 -1.91 15.51 -22.99
N VAL A 203 -1.44 14.28 -22.88
CA VAL A 203 -2.04 13.11 -23.51
C VAL A 203 -2.91 12.38 -22.50
N GLN A 204 -4.14 12.09 -22.90
CA GLN A 204 -5.12 11.37 -22.09
C GLN A 204 -5.75 10.24 -22.91
N PHE A 205 -5.81 9.06 -22.32
CA PHE A 205 -6.57 7.93 -22.85
C PHE A 205 -7.82 7.73 -22.03
N LEU A 206 -8.96 7.66 -22.71
CA LEU A 206 -10.28 7.52 -22.12
C LEU A 206 -10.88 6.16 -22.44
N ARG A 207 -11.84 5.75 -21.63
CA ARG A 207 -12.74 4.66 -21.98
C ARG A 207 -13.57 5.03 -23.23
N PRO A 208 -13.80 4.08 -24.14
CA PRO A 208 -14.78 4.22 -25.21
C PRO A 208 -16.14 4.72 -24.71
N GLY A 209 -16.67 5.76 -25.36
CA GLY A 209 -17.96 6.32 -25.03
C GLY A 209 -17.98 7.19 -23.77
N ALA A 210 -16.84 7.73 -23.35
CA ALA A 210 -16.77 8.72 -22.29
C ALA A 210 -17.60 9.99 -22.62
N SER A 211 -18.09 10.66 -21.59
CA SER A 211 -18.78 11.96 -21.69
C SER A 211 -17.81 13.14 -21.83
N ASN A 212 -18.36 14.34 -22.10
CA ASN A 212 -17.63 15.60 -22.14
C ASN A 212 -18.23 16.57 -21.11
N PRO A 213 -17.49 16.97 -20.06
CA PRO A 213 -16.15 16.51 -19.72
C PRO A 213 -16.12 15.06 -19.24
N PRO A 214 -14.98 14.33 -19.39
CA PRO A 214 -14.87 12.95 -18.89
C PRO A 214 -14.87 12.93 -17.36
N SER A 215 -15.50 11.91 -16.77
CA SER A 215 -15.41 11.66 -15.33
C SER A 215 -14.07 11.01 -14.97
N TRP A 216 -13.71 11.00 -13.68
CA TRP A 216 -12.50 10.31 -13.19
C TRP A 216 -12.52 8.80 -13.52
N ALA A 217 -13.69 8.16 -13.45
CA ALA A 217 -13.96 6.80 -13.89
C ALA A 217 -13.90 6.59 -15.42
N ASP A 218 -13.72 7.63 -16.24
CA ASP A 218 -13.50 7.45 -17.69
C ASP A 218 -12.04 7.53 -18.11
N ILE A 219 -11.17 8.10 -17.26
CA ILE A 219 -9.78 8.38 -17.60
C ILE A 219 -8.92 7.16 -17.33
N ILE A 220 -8.39 6.49 -18.36
CA ILE A 220 -7.54 5.31 -18.20
C ILE A 220 -6.10 5.73 -17.89
N ILE A 221 -5.56 6.66 -18.69
CA ILE A 221 -4.21 7.20 -18.54
C ILE A 221 -4.31 8.71 -18.68
N ASP A 222 -3.60 9.43 -17.81
CA ASP A 222 -3.40 10.86 -17.89
C ASP A 222 -1.92 11.14 -17.64
N THR A 223 -1.26 11.81 -18.60
CA THR A 223 0.19 12.08 -18.54
C THR A 223 0.60 13.02 -17.41
N ARG A 224 -0.36 13.70 -16.76
CA ARG A 224 -0.08 14.55 -15.60
C ARG A 224 0.05 13.78 -14.30
N TRP A 225 -0.40 12.53 -14.28
CA TRP A 225 -0.35 11.69 -13.09
C TRP A 225 0.99 10.99 -12.97
N PRO A 226 1.51 10.82 -11.73
CA PRO A 226 2.80 10.20 -11.51
C PRO A 226 2.79 8.73 -11.92
N GLN A 227 3.86 8.31 -12.61
CA GLN A 227 4.10 6.91 -12.91
C GLN A 227 5.00 6.29 -11.85
N VAL A 228 4.38 5.68 -10.83
CA VAL A 228 5.12 4.94 -9.80
C VAL A 228 5.73 3.67 -10.40
N GLN A 229 7.01 3.44 -10.16
CA GLN A 229 7.76 2.29 -10.69
C GLN A 229 8.09 1.30 -9.57
N ILE A 230 8.25 0.01 -9.89
CA ILE A 230 8.84 -0.96 -8.98
C ILE A 230 10.36 -0.93 -9.19
N LEU A 231 11.11 -0.45 -8.20
CA LEU A 231 12.57 -0.36 -8.22
C LEU A 231 13.23 -1.68 -7.84
N ALA A 232 12.60 -2.43 -6.91
CA ALA A 232 12.98 -3.78 -6.56
C ALA A 232 11.77 -4.53 -6.00
N GLU A 233 11.75 -5.85 -6.21
CA GLU A 233 10.77 -6.74 -5.62
C GLU A 233 11.43 -8.07 -5.27
N GLY A 234 10.76 -8.85 -4.42
CA GLY A 234 11.28 -10.17 -4.08
C GLY A 234 10.57 -10.79 -2.89
N TYR A 235 10.97 -12.03 -2.63
CA TYR A 235 10.54 -12.79 -1.45
C TYR A 235 11.78 -13.38 -0.78
N PHE A 236 11.86 -13.28 0.54
CA PHE A 236 12.86 -14.00 1.32
C PHE A 236 12.20 -14.75 2.48
N ASN A 237 12.78 -15.92 2.81
CA ASN A 237 12.38 -16.68 3.99
C ASN A 237 12.93 -15.99 5.24
N VAL A 238 12.09 -15.88 6.27
CA VAL A 238 12.50 -15.35 7.57
C VAL A 238 13.16 -16.48 8.36
N THR A 239 14.44 -16.32 8.63
CA THR A 239 15.21 -17.25 9.46
C THR A 239 14.82 -17.13 10.93
N SER A 240 14.91 -18.23 11.67
CA SER A 240 14.74 -18.17 13.13
C SER A 240 15.86 -17.32 13.76
N GLY A 241 15.54 -16.60 14.82
CA GLY A 241 16.47 -15.70 15.52
C GLY A 241 15.89 -14.31 15.78
N ASN A 242 16.63 -13.52 16.54
CA ASN A 242 16.22 -12.20 17.03
C ASN A 242 17.09 -11.11 16.42
N GLY A 243 16.47 -10.12 15.79
CA GLY A 243 17.17 -9.02 15.14
C GLY A 243 17.87 -9.42 13.84
N ASN A 244 17.39 -10.48 13.19
CA ASN A 244 17.91 -10.93 11.90
C ASN A 244 17.73 -9.83 10.85
N VAL A 245 18.77 -9.58 10.06
CA VAL A 245 18.83 -8.50 9.08
C VAL A 245 18.86 -9.07 7.66
N VAL A 246 18.04 -8.50 6.78
CA VAL A 246 18.12 -8.73 5.33
C VAL A 246 18.17 -7.38 4.62
N ASP A 247 19.26 -7.13 3.90
CA ASP A 247 19.48 -5.91 3.12
C ASP A 247 19.10 -6.15 1.65
N ILE A 248 18.27 -5.28 1.10
CA ILE A 248 17.87 -5.26 -0.30
C ILE A 248 18.39 -3.98 -0.94
N ALA A 249 19.44 -4.11 -1.74
CA ALA A 249 19.97 -3.01 -2.54
C ALA A 249 19.07 -2.74 -3.75
N PHE A 250 18.93 -1.46 -4.11
CA PHE A 250 18.21 -1.01 -5.31
C PHE A 250 18.78 0.33 -5.79
N ASP A 251 18.44 0.73 -7.02
CA ASP A 251 18.78 2.04 -7.56
C ASP A 251 17.61 3.01 -7.37
N GLY A 252 17.76 3.96 -6.45
CA GLY A 252 16.78 5.03 -6.20
C GLY A 252 17.09 6.33 -6.94
N THR A 253 18.01 6.33 -7.91
CA THR A 253 18.42 7.56 -8.62
C THR A 253 17.22 8.22 -9.30
N GLY A 254 16.99 9.50 -9.00
CA GLY A 254 15.88 10.27 -9.57
C GLY A 254 14.49 9.88 -9.04
N MET A 255 14.44 9.14 -7.93
CA MET A 255 13.20 8.62 -7.35
C MET A 255 13.14 8.87 -5.83
N PHE A 256 11.93 9.07 -5.31
CA PHE A 256 11.63 8.96 -3.89
C PHE A 256 11.10 7.55 -3.58
N PRO A 257 11.87 6.67 -2.91
CA PRO A 257 11.44 5.29 -2.70
C PRO A 257 10.37 5.15 -1.61
N MET A 258 9.45 4.19 -1.74
CA MET A 258 8.52 3.78 -0.69
C MET A 258 8.48 2.27 -0.61
N VAL A 259 8.47 1.71 0.60
CA VAL A 259 8.40 0.26 0.77
C VAL A 259 6.96 -0.17 1.03
N LYS A 260 6.52 -1.20 0.32
CA LYS A 260 5.33 -1.99 0.62
C LYS A 260 5.76 -3.43 0.80
N TYR A 261 5.42 -4.02 1.93
CA TYR A 261 5.75 -5.43 2.18
C TYR A 261 4.65 -6.09 3.00
N MET A 262 4.57 -7.41 2.87
CA MET A 262 3.63 -8.27 3.59
C MET A 262 4.39 -9.42 4.22
N THR A 263 3.87 -9.91 5.35
CA THR A 263 4.42 -11.08 6.03
C THR A 263 3.61 -12.32 5.69
N TYR A 264 4.32 -13.39 5.37
CA TYR A 264 3.75 -14.71 5.12
C TYR A 264 3.91 -15.57 6.37
N HIS A 265 2.84 -16.22 6.82
CA HIS A 265 2.82 -17.08 8.00
C HIS A 265 2.21 -18.44 7.68
N GLY A 266 2.47 -19.41 8.57
CA GLY A 266 1.96 -20.77 8.45
C GLY A 266 0.46 -20.89 8.72
N GLY A 267 0.03 -22.14 8.83
CA GLY A 267 -1.36 -22.49 9.13
C GLY A 267 -1.78 -22.08 10.52
N GLY A 268 -3.09 -21.95 10.71
CA GLY A 268 -3.69 -21.59 11.98
C GLY A 268 -5.20 -21.78 11.97
N SER A 269 -5.81 -21.54 13.11
CA SER A 269 -7.26 -21.56 13.29
C SER A 269 -7.71 -20.38 14.12
N ASN A 270 -8.94 -19.94 13.89
CA ASN A 270 -9.62 -18.96 14.72
C ASN A 270 -10.90 -19.61 15.26
N PHE A 271 -10.94 -19.77 16.58
CA PHE A 271 -12.07 -20.39 17.27
C PHE A 271 -13.34 -19.54 17.15
N ASN A 272 -13.21 -18.20 17.26
CA ASN A 272 -14.34 -17.28 17.22
C ASN A 272 -15.08 -17.32 15.88
N THR A 273 -14.40 -17.73 14.82
CA THR A 273 -14.97 -17.81 13.46
C THR A 273 -15.04 -19.23 12.93
N ASN A 274 -14.76 -20.22 13.79
CA ASN A 274 -14.70 -21.64 13.46
C ASN A 274 -14.01 -21.92 12.10
N SER A 275 -12.90 -21.21 11.85
CA SER A 275 -12.20 -21.25 10.58
C SER A 275 -10.76 -21.69 10.76
N SER A 276 -10.23 -22.36 9.74
CA SER A 276 -8.83 -22.76 9.68
C SER A 276 -8.24 -22.42 8.31
N TRP A 277 -6.94 -22.19 8.29
CA TRP A 277 -6.19 -21.84 7.08
C TRP A 277 -4.88 -22.61 7.04
N GLN A 278 -4.43 -22.91 5.81
CA GLN A 278 -3.13 -23.56 5.59
C GLN A 278 -1.99 -22.57 5.67
N ASN A 279 -2.22 -21.32 5.24
CA ASN A 279 -1.25 -20.22 5.26
C ASN A 279 -2.02 -18.90 5.40
N ARG A 280 -1.35 -17.85 5.89
CA ARG A 280 -1.91 -16.49 5.92
C ARG A 280 -0.90 -15.45 5.47
N VAL A 281 -1.40 -14.38 4.87
CA VAL A 281 -0.64 -13.18 4.56
C VAL A 281 -1.17 -12.04 5.41
N ARG A 282 -0.30 -11.31 6.08
CA ARG A 282 -0.66 -10.22 6.98
C ARG A 282 0.09 -8.94 6.60
N MET A 283 -0.52 -7.81 6.94
CA MET A 283 0.22 -6.55 6.96
C MET A 283 1.32 -6.66 8.02
N PRO A 284 2.49 -6.07 7.78
CA PRO A 284 3.54 -6.03 8.77
C PRO A 284 3.09 -5.17 9.94
N PHE A 285 3.51 -5.55 11.13
CA PHE A 285 3.30 -4.77 12.32
C PHE A 285 4.57 -4.82 13.17
N LEU A 286 4.76 -3.71 13.89
CA LEU A 286 5.76 -3.58 14.92
C LEU A 286 5.08 -3.93 16.23
N ASP A 287 5.72 -4.79 17.01
CA ASP A 287 5.17 -5.27 18.28
C ASP A 287 6.29 -5.33 19.32
N ILE A 288 6.06 -4.66 20.45
CA ILE A 288 7.05 -4.39 21.48
C ILE A 288 6.51 -4.90 22.81
N LEU A 289 7.29 -5.75 23.46
CA LEU A 289 7.04 -6.24 24.81
C LEU A 289 7.13 -5.09 25.81
N LYS A 290 6.15 -5.01 26.71
CA LYS A 290 6.20 -4.11 27.87
C LYS A 290 7.40 -4.43 28.78
N TYR A 291 7.67 -5.73 28.96
CA TYR A 291 8.82 -6.24 29.70
C TYR A 291 9.71 -7.04 28.75
N GLY A 292 10.99 -6.69 28.64
CA GLY A 292 11.90 -7.39 27.74
C GLY A 292 12.12 -8.84 28.18
N TYR A 293 12.14 -9.77 27.22
CA TYR A 293 12.45 -11.17 27.45
C TYR A 293 13.84 -11.50 26.91
N GLN A 294 14.72 -12.04 27.75
CA GLN A 294 16.10 -12.39 27.39
C GLN A 294 16.89 -11.24 26.71
N GLY A 295 16.67 -10.00 27.16
CA GLY A 295 17.33 -8.81 26.59
C GLY A 295 16.75 -8.35 25.25
N GLN A 296 15.63 -8.92 24.80
CA GLN A 296 14.90 -8.51 23.60
C GLN A 296 13.58 -7.82 23.96
N SER A 297 13.32 -6.66 23.36
CA SER A 297 12.08 -5.89 23.53
C SER A 297 11.06 -6.15 22.42
N HIS A 298 11.46 -6.66 21.26
CA HIS A 298 10.54 -6.96 20.16
C HIS A 298 9.87 -8.32 20.32
N THR A 299 8.59 -8.46 19.99
CA THR A 299 7.95 -9.78 19.99
C THR A 299 8.36 -10.62 18.78
N GLY A 300 8.10 -11.93 18.84
CA GLY A 300 8.34 -12.87 17.75
C GLY A 300 7.61 -12.54 16.45
N ASN A 301 6.54 -11.74 16.56
CA ASN A 301 5.71 -11.31 15.45
C ASN A 301 6.27 -10.08 14.73
N SER A 302 7.11 -9.31 15.43
CA SER A 302 7.54 -7.99 15.01
C SER A 302 8.44 -8.03 13.78
N THR A 303 8.16 -7.13 12.83
CA THR A 303 9.05 -6.85 11.69
C THR A 303 9.01 -5.37 11.36
N TYR A 304 10.15 -4.83 10.92
CA TYR A 304 10.20 -3.48 10.35
C TYR A 304 11.25 -3.38 9.26
N CYS A 305 11.16 -2.31 8.47
CA CYS A 305 12.10 -1.98 7.42
C CYS A 305 12.67 -0.57 7.62
N GLU A 306 14.00 -0.44 7.57
CA GLU A 306 14.72 0.82 7.46
C GLU A 306 14.96 1.10 5.97
N LEU A 307 14.24 2.07 5.42
CA LEU A 307 14.38 2.50 4.03
C LEU A 307 15.30 3.72 3.92
N THR A 308 16.32 3.59 3.09
CA THR A 308 17.19 4.70 2.66
C THR A 308 17.01 4.94 1.17
N ALA A 309 17.83 5.83 0.58
CA ALA A 309 17.75 6.13 -0.85
C ALA A 309 18.00 4.92 -1.76
N ASN A 310 18.84 3.95 -1.34
CA ASN A 310 19.30 2.84 -2.20
C ASN A 310 19.34 1.48 -1.48
N ASN A 311 18.76 1.39 -0.28
CA ASN A 311 18.72 0.15 0.48
C ASN A 311 17.47 0.08 1.35
N ALA A 312 16.81 -1.07 1.32
CA ALA A 312 15.74 -1.44 2.25
C ALA A 312 16.27 -2.54 3.17
N ARG A 313 16.42 -2.22 4.46
CA ARG A 313 16.90 -3.16 5.47
C ARG A 313 15.74 -3.68 6.30
N PHE A 314 15.40 -4.95 6.12
CA PHE A 314 14.39 -5.63 6.92
C PHE A 314 14.99 -6.20 8.19
N ARG A 315 14.26 -6.06 9.29
CA ARG A 315 14.57 -6.68 10.58
C ARG A 315 13.42 -7.55 11.06
N THR A 316 13.78 -8.73 11.55
CA THR A 316 12.82 -9.74 12.00
C THR A 316 13.24 -10.35 13.33
N PHE A 317 12.25 -10.75 14.12
CA PHE A 317 12.45 -11.21 15.50
C PHE A 317 11.83 -12.58 15.76
N ARG A 318 11.67 -13.40 14.71
CA ARG A 318 10.99 -14.70 14.73
C ARG A 318 11.40 -15.64 15.88
N GLY A 319 12.61 -15.51 16.40
CA GLY A 319 13.10 -16.32 17.52
C GLY A 319 12.55 -15.92 18.89
N ASN A 320 11.76 -14.85 19.01
CA ASN A 320 11.29 -14.35 20.31
C ASN A 320 9.86 -14.78 20.65
N VAL A 321 9.49 -14.57 21.91
CA VAL A 321 8.15 -14.81 22.45
C VAL A 321 7.11 -13.83 21.88
N GLY A 322 5.85 -14.23 21.86
CA GLY A 322 4.73 -13.39 21.45
C GLY A 322 4.40 -12.34 22.51
N ASP A 323 4.44 -12.73 23.78
CA ASP A 323 4.30 -11.83 24.93
C ASP A 323 5.15 -12.31 26.11
N TYR A 324 5.43 -11.41 27.04
CA TYR A 324 6.10 -11.67 28.31
C TYR A 324 5.48 -10.80 29.41
N TYR A 325 4.77 -11.45 30.33
CA TYR A 325 3.96 -10.80 31.35
C TYR A 325 4.01 -11.55 32.68
N GLU A 326 3.55 -10.89 33.73
CA GLU A 326 3.32 -11.46 35.05
C GLU A 326 1.84 -11.81 35.16
N ASP A 327 1.54 -13.06 35.53
CA ASP A 327 0.15 -13.54 35.69
C ASP A 327 -0.45 -13.15 37.05
N ASP A 328 -1.71 -13.55 37.29
CA ASP A 328 -2.44 -13.25 38.52
C ASP A 328 -1.81 -13.87 39.78
N ASN A 329 -0.89 -14.83 39.62
CA ASN A 329 -0.16 -15.46 40.72
C ASN A 329 1.22 -14.84 40.95
N PHE A 330 1.54 -13.73 40.26
CA PHE A 330 2.85 -13.08 40.28
C PHE A 330 3.97 -13.95 39.71
N GLU A 331 3.64 -14.83 38.75
CA GLU A 331 4.62 -15.63 38.02
C GLU A 331 4.84 -15.10 36.61
N TRP A 332 6.08 -15.08 36.17
CA TRP A 332 6.44 -14.65 34.82
C TRP A 332 6.14 -15.73 33.79
N GLN A 333 5.28 -15.40 32.83
CA GLN A 333 4.83 -16.29 31.75
C GLN A 333 5.28 -15.77 30.38
N THR A 334 5.35 -16.68 29.41
CA THR A 334 5.56 -16.34 28.00
C THR A 334 4.43 -16.91 27.15
N ASP A 335 4.00 -16.13 26.16
CA ASP A 335 3.04 -16.59 25.16
C ASP A 335 3.73 -16.86 23.81
N GLY A 336 3.14 -17.77 23.05
CA GLY A 336 3.61 -18.11 21.71
C GLY A 336 3.46 -16.95 20.73
N ALA A 337 4.45 -16.79 19.86
CA ALA A 337 4.34 -15.90 18.72
C ALA A 337 3.66 -16.59 17.53
N ASP A 338 3.06 -15.79 16.65
CA ASP A 338 2.78 -16.09 15.25
C ASP A 338 3.87 -15.45 14.35
N PRO A 339 5.10 -15.98 14.35
CA PRO A 339 6.18 -15.33 13.65
C PRO A 339 6.01 -15.43 12.13
N PRO A 340 6.48 -14.42 11.38
CA PRO A 340 6.55 -14.50 9.93
C PRO A 340 7.51 -15.62 9.50
N LEU A 341 7.10 -16.40 8.51
CA LEU A 341 7.93 -17.40 7.82
C LEU A 341 8.60 -16.83 6.57
N GLY A 342 8.06 -15.75 6.01
CA GLY A 342 8.60 -15.08 4.85
C GLY A 342 8.14 -13.64 4.75
N ILE A 343 8.85 -12.85 3.95
CA ILE A 343 8.49 -11.47 3.63
C ILE A 343 8.51 -11.32 2.12
N ARG A 344 7.39 -10.80 1.59
CA ARG A 344 7.23 -10.36 0.20
C ARG A 344 7.29 -8.84 0.18
N TYR A 345 8.17 -8.26 -0.61
CA TYR A 345 8.38 -6.81 -0.64
C TYR A 345 8.35 -6.22 -2.05
N TYR A 346 8.01 -4.94 -2.10
CA TYR A 346 7.97 -4.06 -3.25
C TYR A 346 8.56 -2.71 -2.85
N ILE A 347 9.62 -2.29 -3.51
CA ILE A 347 10.19 -0.96 -3.38
C ILE A 347 9.66 -0.15 -4.55
N LEU A 348 8.75 0.77 -4.25
CA LEU A 348 8.14 1.67 -5.21
C LEU A 348 8.99 2.94 -5.35
N GLY A 349 9.07 3.51 -6.54
CA GLY A 349 9.75 4.77 -6.81
C GLY A 349 8.78 5.81 -7.32
N ILE A 350 8.67 6.93 -6.61
CA ILE A 350 7.96 8.13 -7.09
C ILE A 350 8.98 8.99 -7.86
N PRO A 351 8.75 9.28 -9.16
CA PRO A 351 9.63 10.17 -9.91
C PRO A 351 9.72 11.58 -9.29
N VAL A 352 10.94 12.13 -9.25
CA VAL A 352 11.24 13.47 -8.70
C VAL A 352 10.89 14.58 -9.68
#